data_AF-A0A1W2CT55-F1
#
_entry.id   AF-A0A1W2CT55-F1
#
_cell.length_a   1.000
_cell.length_b   1.000
_cell.length_c   1.000
_cell.angle_alpha   90.00
_cell.angle_beta   90.00
_cell.angle_gamma   90.00
#
_symmetry.space_group_name_H-M   'P 1'
#
loop_
_entity.id
_entity.type
_entity.pdbx_description
1 polymer ?
#
loop_
_entity_poly.entity_id
_entity_poly.type
_entity_poly.pdbx_seq_one_letter_code
_entity_poly.pdbx_strand_id
1 'polypeptide(L)'
;MTLDEELLVAARKAGTASAAAQNQADIAKAVYHHTVLRLHRAGGSMREIAEALQISHQRVHQIVEQSKRTERCWFCGRGAGDVGKLMAGPAALICDLCVAEARTGETGDCSFCSETKPVHEGTDARICRSCLDFSAAVISGAASLR
;
A
#
# COMPACT_ATOMS: atom_id res chain seq x y z
N MET A 1 21.11 25.47 29.69
CA MET A 1 21.66 25.52 28.33
C MET A 1 20.48 25.58 27.37
N THR A 2 20.35 26.67 26.63
CA THR A 2 19.32 26.81 25.60
C THR A 2 19.83 26.20 24.31
N LEU A 3 18.96 25.52 23.58
CA LEU A 3 19.28 24.98 22.25
C LEU A 3 19.47 26.15 21.28
N ASP A 4 20.33 25.95 20.28
CA ASP A 4 20.48 26.89 19.17
C ASP A 4 19.20 26.89 18.33
N GLU A 5 18.53 28.05 18.28
CA GLU A 5 17.23 28.20 17.64
C GLU A 5 17.32 28.05 16.11
N GLU A 6 18.41 28.49 15.49
CA GLU A 6 18.60 28.35 14.05
C GLU A 6 18.79 26.86 13.67
N LEU A 7 19.59 26.14 14.45
CA LEU A 7 19.77 24.69 14.26
C LEU A 7 18.46 23.92 14.51
N LEU A 8 17.65 24.35 15.48
CA LEU A 8 16.34 23.74 15.74
C LEU A 8 15.36 23.93 14.57
N VAL A 9 15.28 25.13 14.01
CA VAL A 9 14.42 25.40 12.84
C VAL A 9 14.89 24.59 11.64
N ALA A 10 16.20 24.52 11.39
CA ALA A 10 16.77 23.73 10.30
C ALA A 10 16.46 22.22 10.46
N ALA A 11 16.62 21.67 11.67
CA ALA A 11 16.35 20.27 11.96
C ALA A 11 14.86 19.92 11.77
N ARG A 12 13.93 20.77 12.22
CA ARG A 12 12.49 20.56 12.02
C ARG A 12 12.13 20.53 10.53
N LYS A 13 12.64 21.51 9.77
CA LYS A 13 12.41 21.58 8.32
C LYS A 13 12.93 20.34 7.60
N ALA A 14 14.16 19.91 7.92
CA ALA A 14 14.76 18.71 7.34
C ALA A 14 13.96 17.44 7.71
N GLY A 15 13.51 17.33 8.97
CA GLY A 15 12.69 16.22 9.43
C GLY A 15 11.36 16.09 8.67
N THR A 16 10.64 17.20 8.48
CA THR A 16 9.40 17.20 7.70
C THR A 16 9.65 16.80 6.23
N ALA A 17 10.70 17.34 5.61
CA ALA A 17 11.06 16.98 4.23
C ALA A 17 11.44 15.49 4.11
N SER A 18 12.20 14.96 5.08
CA SER A 18 12.58 13.55 5.12
C SER A 18 11.37 12.64 5.28
N ALA A 19 10.43 12.98 6.17
CA ALA A 19 9.21 12.21 6.38
C ALA A 19 8.36 12.16 5.10
N ALA A 20 8.21 13.30 4.42
CA ALA A 20 7.48 13.36 3.14
C ALA A 20 8.17 12.52 2.05
N ALA A 21 9.50 12.58 1.95
CA ALA A 21 10.25 11.76 0.99
C ALA A 21 10.16 10.25 1.29
N GLN A 22 10.19 9.87 2.57
CA GLN A 22 10.02 8.49 3.00
C GLN A 22 8.63 7.96 2.63
N ASN A 23 7.58 8.73 2.92
CA ASN A 23 6.20 8.37 2.53
C ASN A 23 6.08 8.16 1.01
N GLN A 24 6.69 9.05 0.22
CA GLN A 24 6.69 8.93 -1.23
C GLN A 24 7.43 7.67 -1.71
N ALA A 25 8.57 7.34 -1.09
CA ALA A 25 9.33 6.14 -1.40
C ALA A 25 8.55 4.86 -1.06
N ASP A 26 7.84 4.85 0.06
CA ASP A 26 7.01 3.71 0.48
C ASP A 26 5.83 3.49 -0.46
N ILE A 27 5.15 4.57 -0.88
CA ILE A 27 4.11 4.51 -1.91
C ILE A 27 4.67 3.96 -3.23
N ALA A 28 5.79 4.50 -3.70
CA ALA A 28 6.41 4.06 -4.95
C ALA A 28 6.80 2.57 -4.90
N LYS A 29 7.35 2.11 -3.78
CA LYS A 29 7.70 0.70 -3.54
C LYS A 29 6.48 -0.21 -3.57
N ALA A 30 5.38 0.20 -2.95
CA ALA A 30 4.13 -0.56 -2.94
C ALA A 30 3.55 -0.72 -4.36
N VAL A 31 3.50 0.38 -5.12
CA VAL A 31 3.06 0.38 -6.53
C VAL A 31 3.95 -0.55 -7.37
N TYR A 32 5.27 -0.45 -7.19
CA TYR A 32 6.23 -1.31 -7.87
C TYR A 32 6.00 -2.80 -7.57
N HIS A 33 5.91 -3.18 -6.28
CA HIS A 33 5.64 -4.56 -5.88
C HIS A 33 4.31 -5.07 -6.46
N HIS A 34 3.24 -4.28 -6.35
CA HIS A 34 1.93 -4.65 -6.89
C HIS A 34 1.96 -4.85 -8.41
N THR A 35 2.69 -4.01 -9.14
CA THR A 35 2.81 -4.12 -10.60
C THR A 35 3.58 -5.38 -11.01
N VAL A 36 4.65 -5.74 -10.29
CA VAL A 36 5.37 -7.01 -10.48
C VAL A 36 4.44 -8.21 -10.29
N LEU A 37 3.59 -8.19 -9.26
CA LEU A 37 2.62 -9.27 -9.03
C LEU A 37 1.58 -9.37 -10.15
N ARG A 38 1.12 -8.23 -10.68
CA ARG A 38 0.19 -8.21 -11.82
C ARG A 38 0.81 -8.80 -13.08
N LEU A 39 2.07 -8.48 -13.38
CA LEU A 39 2.79 -9.07 -14.51
C LEU A 39 2.87 -10.60 -14.37
N HIS A 40 3.18 -11.09 -13.16
CA HIS A 40 3.27 -12.52 -12.91
C HIS A 40 1.91 -13.22 -13.05
N ARG A 41 0.84 -12.63 -12.49
CA ARG A 41 -0.53 -13.14 -12.58
C ARG A 41 -1.09 -13.12 -14.00
N ALA A 42 -0.63 -12.19 -14.84
CA ALA A 42 -0.96 -12.15 -16.27
C ALA A 42 -0.26 -13.24 -17.09
N GLY A 43 0.53 -14.12 -16.45
CA GLY A 43 1.22 -15.24 -17.09
C GLY A 43 2.70 -15.00 -17.32
N GLY A 44 3.24 -13.82 -16.99
CA GLY A 44 4.67 -13.55 -17.10
C GLY A 44 5.48 -14.45 -16.15
N SER A 45 6.51 -15.12 -16.67
CA SER A 45 7.43 -15.86 -15.81
C SER A 45 8.28 -14.90 -14.97
N MET A 46 8.70 -15.32 -13.78
CA MET A 46 9.56 -14.48 -12.92
C MET A 46 10.88 -14.11 -13.61
N ARG A 47 11.35 -14.95 -14.55
CA ARG A 47 12.59 -14.72 -15.32
C ARG A 47 12.41 -13.61 -16.35
N GLU A 48 11.32 -13.63 -17.11
CA GLU A 48 10.98 -12.57 -18.09
C GLU A 48 10.74 -11.23 -17.39
N ILE A 49 10.06 -11.24 -16.25
CA ILE A 49 9.82 -10.03 -15.46
C ILE A 49 11.13 -9.45 -14.94
N ALA A 50 12.05 -10.30 -14.45
CA ALA A 50 13.36 -9.87 -13.98
C ALA A 50 14.19 -9.22 -15.10
N GLU A 51 14.20 -9.83 -16.28
CA GLU A 51 14.88 -9.32 -17.46
C GLU A 51 14.28 -7.99 -17.93
N ALA A 52 12.94 -7.89 -18.05
CA ALA A 52 12.27 -6.67 -18.47
C ALA A 52 12.50 -5.50 -17.49
N LEU A 53 12.56 -5.78 -16.18
CA LEU A 53 12.77 -4.78 -15.14
C LEU A 53 14.26 -4.53 -14.82
N GLN A 54 15.18 -5.25 -15.47
CA GLN A 54 16.63 -5.16 -15.23
C GLN A 54 16.99 -5.38 -13.74
N ILE A 55 16.35 -6.35 -13.11
CA ILE A 55 16.58 -6.74 -11.71
C ILE A 55 16.92 -8.23 -11.62
N SER A 56 17.41 -8.66 -10.47
CA SER A 56 17.69 -10.08 -10.27
C SER A 56 16.41 -10.91 -10.17
N HIS A 57 16.45 -12.14 -10.70
CA HIS A 57 15.39 -13.14 -10.52
C HIS A 57 15.05 -13.33 -9.02
N GLN A 58 16.07 -13.32 -8.15
CA GLN A 58 15.88 -13.42 -6.71
C GLN A 58 15.03 -12.27 -6.16
N ARG A 59 15.18 -11.06 -6.70
CA ARG A 59 14.38 -9.91 -6.27
C ARG A 59 12.91 -10.08 -6.63
N VAL A 60 12.61 -10.57 -7.84
CA VAL A 60 11.23 -10.89 -8.25
C VAL A 60 10.64 -11.98 -7.37
N HIS A 61 11.40 -13.05 -7.13
CA HIS A 61 10.97 -14.15 -6.26
C HIS A 61 10.62 -13.66 -4.84
N GLN A 62 11.44 -12.78 -4.24
CA GLN A 62 11.14 -12.18 -2.94
C GLN A 62 9.82 -11.40 -2.94
N ILE A 63 9.57 -10.59 -3.98
CA ILE A 63 8.34 -9.79 -4.10
C ILE A 63 7.12 -10.71 -4.21
N VAL A 64 7.21 -11.74 -5.05
CA VAL A 64 6.13 -12.72 -5.25
C VAL A 64 5.86 -13.52 -3.98
N GLU A 65 6.88 -14.08 -3.34
CA GLU A 65 6.71 -14.92 -2.14
C GLU A 65 6.24 -14.15 -0.90
N GLN A 66 6.72 -12.91 -0.70
CA GLN A 66 6.24 -12.07 0.40
C GLN A 66 4.75 -11.77 0.29
N SER A 67 4.23 -11.65 -0.94
CA SER A 67 2.80 -11.43 -1.17
C SER A 67 1.92 -12.65 -0.88
N LYS A 68 2.41 -13.87 -1.17
CA LYS A 68 1.67 -15.12 -0.92
C LYS A 68 1.39 -15.36 0.56
N ARG A 69 2.27 -14.88 1.44
CA ARG A 69 2.15 -15.08 2.90
C ARG A 69 1.04 -14.27 3.55
N THR A 70 0.39 -13.35 2.83
CA THR A 70 -0.57 -12.40 3.41
C THR A 70 -1.86 -12.24 2.63
N GLU A 71 -2.30 -13.16 1.76
CA GLU A 71 -3.50 -12.97 0.88
C GLU A 71 -4.88 -12.99 1.59
N ARG A 72 -5.02 -12.26 2.71
CA ARG A 72 -6.29 -11.96 3.37
C ARG A 72 -6.50 -10.46 3.46
N CYS A 73 -7.74 -10.03 3.35
CA CYS A 73 -8.13 -8.65 3.61
C CYS A 73 -7.89 -8.32 5.10
N TRP A 74 -7.13 -7.27 5.39
CA TRP A 74 -6.84 -6.84 6.76
C TRP A 74 -8.05 -6.18 7.44
N PHE A 75 -9.10 -5.91 6.67
CA PHE A 75 -10.32 -5.27 7.19
C PHE A 75 -11.41 -6.28 7.56
N CYS A 76 -11.53 -7.38 6.82
CA CYS A 76 -12.57 -8.39 7.04
C CYS A 76 -12.05 -9.83 7.18
N GLY A 77 -10.74 -10.05 7.09
CA GLY A 77 -10.08 -11.36 7.21
C GLY A 77 -10.26 -12.32 6.03
N ARG A 78 -11.11 -12.00 5.04
CA ARG A 78 -11.41 -12.87 3.89
C ARG A 78 -10.21 -13.10 3.00
N GLY A 79 -10.03 -14.33 2.53
CA GLY A 79 -8.95 -14.70 1.61
C GLY A 79 -9.24 -14.27 0.17
N ALA A 80 -8.22 -14.33 -0.68
CA ALA A 80 -8.36 -14.01 -2.11
C ALA A 80 -9.39 -14.90 -2.86
N GLY A 81 -9.70 -16.11 -2.34
CA GLY A 81 -10.74 -16.99 -2.90
C GLY A 81 -12.17 -16.62 -2.50
N ASP A 82 -12.36 -15.79 -1.48
CA ASP A 82 -13.67 -15.42 -0.92
C ASP A 82 -14.20 -14.08 -1.47
N VAL A 83 -13.38 -13.36 -2.25
CA VAL A 83 -13.67 -12.00 -2.73
C VAL A 83 -13.38 -11.87 -4.22
N GLY A 84 -14.05 -10.93 -4.89
CA GLY A 84 -13.85 -10.73 -6.33
C GLY A 84 -12.48 -10.15 -6.64
N LYS A 85 -11.98 -9.26 -5.79
CA LYS A 85 -10.66 -8.63 -5.94
C LYS A 85 -10.02 -8.34 -4.58
N LEU A 86 -8.70 -8.49 -4.50
CA LEU A 86 -7.89 -8.11 -3.35
C LEU A 86 -6.75 -7.19 -3.83
N MET A 87 -6.62 -6.02 -3.22
CA MET A 87 -5.61 -5.02 -3.57
C MET A 87 -4.57 -4.91 -2.46
N ALA A 88 -3.30 -4.99 -2.86
CA ALA A 88 -2.16 -4.82 -1.96
C ALA A 88 -1.79 -3.34 -1.85
N GLY A 89 -1.99 -2.75 -0.68
CA GLY A 89 -1.42 -1.46 -0.30
C GLY A 89 0.01 -1.59 0.24
N PRO A 90 0.67 -0.46 0.56
CA PRO A 90 2.03 -0.45 1.11
C PRO A 90 2.19 -1.24 2.40
N ALA A 91 1.14 -1.31 3.23
CA ALA A 91 1.16 -1.94 4.54
C ALA A 91 -0.10 -2.75 4.87
N ALA A 92 -1.03 -2.98 3.93
CA ALA A 92 -2.25 -3.75 4.17
C ALA A 92 -2.89 -4.25 2.88
N LEU A 93 -3.73 -5.29 2.97
CA LEU A 93 -4.56 -5.77 1.86
C LEU A 93 -6.02 -5.41 2.09
N ILE A 94 -6.71 -4.90 1.06
CA ILE A 94 -8.14 -4.56 1.11
C ILE A 94 -8.89 -5.18 -0.06
N CYS A 95 -10.05 -5.79 0.20
CA CYS A 95 -10.89 -6.38 -0.84
C CYS A 95 -11.86 -5.37 -1.46
N ASP A 96 -12.38 -5.70 -2.64
CA ASP A 96 -13.42 -4.94 -3.34
C ASP A 96 -14.65 -4.67 -2.49
N LEU A 97 -15.06 -5.64 -1.68
CA LEU A 97 -16.22 -5.49 -0.77
C LEU A 97 -15.94 -4.46 0.32
N CYS A 98 -14.80 -4.56 1.02
CA CYS A 98 -14.42 -3.57 2.02
C CYS A 98 -14.26 -2.18 1.42
N VAL A 99 -13.76 -2.06 0.18
CA VAL A 99 -13.69 -0.77 -0.50
C VAL A 99 -15.09 -0.21 -0.79
N ALA A 100 -16.03 -1.05 -1.22
CA ALA A 100 -17.39 -0.62 -1.54
C ALA A 100 -18.21 -0.25 -0.31
N GLU A 101 -18.02 -0.97 0.80
CA GLU A 101 -18.85 -0.85 2.01
C GLU A 101 -18.25 0.04 3.10
N ALA A 102 -16.95 0.34 3.03
CA ALA A 102 -16.26 1.09 4.08
C ALA A 102 -16.85 2.49 4.29
N ARG A 103 -17.16 2.76 5.56
CA ARG A 103 -17.54 4.09 6.06
C ARG A 103 -16.52 4.55 7.08
N THR A 104 -16.03 5.77 6.91
CA THR A 104 -15.17 6.42 7.90
C THR A 104 -16.02 6.99 9.03
N GLY A 105 -15.53 6.89 10.26
CA GLY A 105 -16.23 7.39 11.44
C GLY A 105 -15.26 8.13 12.37
N GLU A 106 -14.91 7.46 13.47
CA GLU A 106 -14.06 8.03 14.50
C GLU A 106 -12.66 8.40 13.99
N THR A 107 -12.04 9.35 14.69
CA THR A 107 -10.71 9.84 14.33
C THR A 107 -9.64 8.88 14.86
N GLY A 108 -8.74 8.47 13.99
CA GLY A 108 -7.62 7.59 14.33
C GLY A 108 -6.51 7.67 13.29
N ASP A 109 -5.40 7.01 13.58
CA ASP A 109 -4.25 7.02 12.68
C ASP A 109 -4.48 6.04 11.53
N CYS A 110 -4.46 6.57 10.31
CA CYS A 110 -4.61 5.77 9.10
C CYS A 110 -3.38 4.87 8.90
N SER A 111 -3.59 3.55 8.76
CA SER A 111 -2.52 2.57 8.47
C SER A 111 -1.86 2.75 7.09
N PHE A 112 -2.41 3.60 6.22
CA PHE A 112 -1.92 3.81 4.84
C PHE A 112 -1.13 5.12 4.68
N CYS A 113 -1.63 6.23 5.24
CA CYS A 113 -0.98 7.54 5.14
C CYS A 113 -0.42 8.06 6.47
N SER A 114 -0.61 7.32 7.56
CA SER A 114 -0.14 7.64 8.92
C SER A 114 -0.65 8.95 9.51
N GLU A 115 -1.62 9.61 8.89
CA GLU A 115 -2.26 10.82 9.42
C GLU A 115 -3.45 10.48 10.32
N THR A 116 -3.63 11.28 11.37
CA THR A 116 -4.78 11.20 12.29
C THR A 116 -6.00 11.87 11.64
N LYS A 117 -6.97 11.06 11.20
CA LYS A 117 -8.15 11.50 10.44
C LYS A 117 -9.35 10.61 10.74
N PRO A 118 -10.57 10.94 10.29
CA PRO A 118 -11.67 9.99 10.28
C PRO A 118 -11.29 8.72 9.50
N VAL A 119 -11.36 7.58 10.16
CA VAL A 119 -10.96 6.28 9.60
C VAL A 119 -12.11 5.28 9.62
N HIS A 120 -12.04 4.34 8.68
CA HIS A 120 -12.75 3.09 8.74
C HIS A 120 -11.87 2.09 9.49
N GLU A 121 -12.40 1.52 10.57
CA GLU A 121 -11.73 0.49 11.35
C GLU A 121 -12.12 -0.89 10.84
N GLY A 122 -11.11 -1.71 10.54
CA GLY A 122 -11.25 -3.12 10.23
C GLY A 122 -10.54 -3.98 11.28
N THR A 123 -10.47 -5.28 11.03
CA THR A 123 -9.91 -6.25 11.99
C THR A 123 -8.47 -5.92 12.42
N ASP A 124 -7.60 -5.63 11.46
CA ASP A 124 -6.16 -5.43 11.70
C ASP A 124 -5.63 -4.07 11.20
N ALA A 125 -6.50 -3.22 10.65
CA ALA A 125 -6.10 -1.96 10.01
C ALA A 125 -7.16 -0.87 10.11
N ARG A 126 -6.70 0.39 10.05
CA ARG A 126 -7.53 1.59 9.95
C ARG A 126 -7.23 2.32 8.65
N ILE A 127 -8.24 2.83 7.93
CA ILE A 127 -8.03 3.52 6.65
C ILE A 127 -8.90 4.77 6.51
N CYS A 128 -8.30 5.90 6.09
CA CYS A 128 -9.03 7.14 5.87
C CYS A 128 -9.72 7.18 4.50
N ARG A 129 -10.65 8.13 4.31
CA ARG A 129 -11.47 8.21 3.09
C ARG A 129 -10.63 8.40 1.82
N SER A 130 -9.63 9.27 1.84
CA SER A 130 -8.77 9.51 0.68
C SER A 130 -7.99 8.25 0.26
N CYS A 131 -7.52 7.45 1.22
CA CYS A 131 -6.84 6.19 0.93
C CYS A 131 -7.82 5.09 0.45
N LEU A 132 -9.07 5.11 0.92
CA LEU A 132 -10.15 4.26 0.39
C LEU A 132 -10.47 4.61 -1.08
N ASP A 133 -10.60 5.89 -1.40
CA ASP A 133 -10.92 6.33 -2.76
C ASP A 133 -9.77 5.99 -3.73
N PHE A 134 -8.52 6.16 -3.31
CA PHE A 134 -7.36 5.68 -4.06
C PHE A 134 -7.44 4.16 -4.29
N SER A 135 -7.79 3.42 -3.24
CA SER A 135 -7.92 1.96 -3.32
C SER A 135 -9.01 1.54 -4.31
N ALA A 136 -10.15 2.22 -4.31
CA ALA A 136 -11.23 2.03 -5.26
C ALA A 136 -10.81 2.33 -6.69
N ALA A 137 -10.07 3.42 -6.91
CA ALA A 137 -9.54 3.77 -8.22
C ALA A 137 -8.58 2.71 -8.76
N VAL A 138 -7.71 2.15 -7.91
CA VAL A 138 -6.79 1.06 -8.30
C VAL A 138 -7.56 -0.22 -8.64
N ILE A 139 -8.54 -0.62 -7.82
CA ILE A 139 -9.39 -1.82 -8.04
C ILE A 139 -10.23 -1.70 -9.32
N SER A 140 -10.70 -0.49 -9.62
CA SER A 140 -11.50 -0.19 -10.81
C SER A 140 -10.62 -0.08 -12.06
N GLY A 141 -9.46 0.58 -11.96
CA GLY A 141 -8.49 0.70 -13.04
C GLY A 141 -7.84 -0.65 -13.42
N ALA A 142 -7.64 -1.55 -12.46
CA ALA A 142 -7.24 -2.93 -12.74
C ALA A 142 -8.31 -3.72 -13.54
N ALA A 143 -9.57 -3.29 -13.52
CA ALA A 143 -10.65 -3.90 -14.30
C ALA A 143 -10.67 -3.48 -15.77
N SER A 144 -10.13 -2.30 -16.08
CA SER A 144 -10.10 -1.72 -17.44
C SER A 144 -8.98 -2.26 -18.33
N LEU A 145 -8.11 -3.12 -17.80
CA LEU A 145 -7.01 -3.77 -18.53
C LEU A 145 -7.31 -5.24 -18.85
N ARG A 146 -8.58 -5.60 -19.02
CA ARG A 146 -9.02 -6.93 -19.46
C ARG A 146 -9.19 -6.97 -20.97
#